data_AF-A0A7S1ZF02-F1
#
_entry.id   AF-A0A7S1ZF02-F1
#
_cell.length_a   1.000
_cell.length_b   1.000
_cell.length_c   1.000
_cell.angle_alpha   90.00
_cell.angle_beta   90.00
_cell.angle_gamma   90.00
#
_symmetry.space_group_name_H-M   'P 1'
#
loop_
_entity.id
_entity.type
_entity.pdbx_description
1 polymer ?
#
loop_
_entity_poly.entity_id
_entity_poly.type
_entity_poly.pdbx_seq_one_letter_code
_entity_poly.pdbx_strand_id
1 'polypeptide(L)'
;MMGNVMYYILTDKWVFEGHKPEDAIKRMLDGERSPFPTRVSNSSDPAEKVLMEGINMCWTYETEKRPSAGAIADYLLKNIKTIDGQVGAIVRAEIPPLPSNHRFTESDFYDSNY
;
A
#
# COMPACT_ATOMS: atom_id res chain seq x y z
N MET A 1 6.03 1.93 4.77
CA MET A 1 5.16 2.93 4.10
C MET A 1 4.23 2.32 3.07
N MET A 2 4.71 1.58 2.07
CA MET A 2 3.85 0.98 1.02
C MET A 2 2.63 0.21 1.55
N GLY A 3 2.79 -0.62 2.59
CA GLY A 3 1.68 -1.35 3.22
C GLY A 3 0.56 -0.45 3.75
N ASN A 4 0.88 0.75 4.27
CA ASN A 4 -0.12 1.67 4.81
C ASN A 4 -0.97 2.29 3.68
N VAL A 5 -0.35 2.56 2.53
CA VAL A 5 -1.06 3.06 1.34
C VAL A 5 -2.02 2.00 0.82
N MET A 6 -1.55 0.76 0.68
CA MET A 6 -2.41 -0.36 0.26
C MET A 6 -3.55 -0.63 1.24
N TYR A 7 -3.27 -0.54 2.56
CA TYR A 7 -4.29 -0.66 3.59
C TYR A 7 -5.36 0.42 3.44
N TYR A 8 -4.96 1.68 3.23
CA TYR A 8 -5.91 2.76 3.00
C TYR A 8 -6.78 2.50 1.76
N ILE A 9 -6.17 2.09 0.64
CA ILE A 9 -6.92 1.77 -0.59
C ILE A 9 -7.94 0.64 -0.37
N LEU A 10 -7.57 -0.40 0.38
CA LEU A 10 -8.42 -1.57 0.61
C LEU A 10 -9.55 -1.30 1.62
N THR A 11 -9.31 -0.42 2.60
CA THR A 11 -10.17 -0.27 3.78
C THR A 11 -10.84 1.10 3.91
N ASP A 12 -10.35 2.10 3.18
CA ASP A 12 -10.67 3.53 3.34
C ASP A 12 -10.48 4.03 4.80
N LYS A 13 -9.45 3.49 5.48
CA LYS A 13 -9.12 3.82 6.87
C LYS A 13 -7.65 4.13 7.04
N TRP A 14 -7.38 5.04 7.97
CA TRP A 14 -6.02 5.29 8.44
C TRP A 14 -5.52 4.13 9.29
N VAL A 15 -4.20 3.89 9.25
CA VAL A 15 -3.57 2.95 10.19
C VAL A 15 -3.71 3.49 11.61
N PHE A 16 -4.15 2.64 12.53
CA PHE A 16 -4.47 2.97 13.92
C PHE A 16 -5.47 4.14 14.04
N GLU A 17 -6.42 4.23 13.11
CA GLU A 17 -7.52 5.19 13.16
C GLU A 17 -8.21 5.20 14.54
N GLY A 18 -8.38 6.39 15.12
CA GLY A 18 -8.97 6.57 16.44
C GLY A 18 -8.02 6.40 17.62
N HIS A 19 -6.76 6.02 17.40
CA HIS A 19 -5.73 6.01 18.44
C HIS A 19 -4.92 7.32 18.44
N LYS A 20 -4.39 7.68 19.62
CA LYS A 20 -3.41 8.76 19.70
C LYS A 20 -2.09 8.32 19.06
N PRO A 21 -1.29 9.26 18.51
CA PRO A 21 -0.01 8.93 17.88
C PRO A 21 0.93 8.14 18.79
N GLU A 22 0.98 8.47 20.09
CA GLU A 22 1.86 7.81 21.06
C GLU A 22 1.46 6.34 21.29
N ASP A 23 0.15 6.08 21.36
CA ASP A 23 -0.40 4.73 21.50
C ASP A 23 -0.14 3.89 20.24
N ALA A 24 -0.28 4.49 19.06
CA ALA A 24 -0.01 3.84 17.79
C ALA A 24 1.47 3.44 17.66
N ILE A 25 2.39 4.32 18.07
CA ILE A 25 3.83 4.02 18.09
C ILE A 25 4.12 2.86 19.03
N LYS A 26 3.57 2.90 20.25
CA LYS A 26 3.77 1.83 21.24
C LYS A 26 3.32 0.48 20.70
N ARG A 27 2.10 0.40 20.16
CA ARG A 27 1.56 -0.82 19.54
C ARG A 27 2.43 -1.33 18.39
N MET A 28 2.92 -0.41 17.55
CA MET A 28 3.79 -0.76 16.43
C MET A 28 5.14 -1.36 16.91
N LEU A 29 5.70 -0.83 18.00
CA LEU A 29 6.91 -1.36 18.65
C LEU A 29 6.66 -2.72 19.33
N ASP A 30 5.45 -2.93 19.85
CA ASP A 30 5.02 -4.23 20.41
C ASP A 30 4.72 -5.27 19.30
N GLY A 31 4.93 -4.92 18.02
CA GLY A 31 4.73 -5.80 16.87
C GLY A 31 3.28 -5.86 16.38
N GLU A 32 2.37 -5.10 17.00
CA GLU A 32 0.97 -5.03 16.57
C GLU A 32 0.81 -4.22 15.27
N ARG A 33 -0.26 -4.51 14.54
CA ARG A 33 -0.65 -3.81 13.30
C ARG A 33 -2.13 -3.45 13.36
N SER A 34 -2.54 -2.52 12.50
CA SER A 34 -3.95 -2.15 12.38
C SER A 34 -4.77 -3.36 11.92
N PRO A 35 -5.87 -3.70 12.62
CA PRO A 35 -6.70 -4.81 12.23
C PRO A 35 -7.46 -4.48 10.94
N PHE A 36 -7.58 -5.45 10.04
CA PHE A 36 -8.48 -5.29 8.90
C PHE A 36 -9.94 -5.20 9.38
N PRO A 37 -10.77 -4.31 8.81
CA PRO A 37 -12.21 -4.28 9.08
C PRO A 37 -12.86 -5.61 8.75
N THR A 38 -13.92 -5.98 9.49
CA THR A 38 -14.60 -7.28 9.36
C THR A 38 -15.03 -7.60 7.93
N ARG A 39 -15.43 -6.59 7.14
CA ARG A 39 -15.77 -6.74 5.71
C ARG A 39 -14.61 -7.34 4.90
N VAL A 40 -13.40 -6.83 5.14
CA VAL A 40 -12.18 -7.20 4.42
C VAL A 40 -11.60 -8.50 5.00
N SER A 41 -11.53 -8.62 6.32
CA SER A 41 -10.96 -9.81 6.97
C SER A 41 -11.71 -11.10 6.64
N ASN A 42 -13.03 -11.01 6.43
CA ASN A 42 -13.89 -12.16 6.13
C ASN A 42 -14.17 -12.31 4.63
N SER A 43 -13.49 -11.53 3.79
CA SER A 43 -13.74 -11.54 2.35
C SER A 43 -13.36 -12.86 1.69
N SER A 44 -14.23 -13.33 0.80
CA SER A 44 -13.94 -14.45 -0.09
C SER A 44 -13.27 -14.02 -1.40
N ASP A 45 -13.20 -12.72 -1.69
CA ASP A 45 -12.64 -12.19 -2.93
C ASP A 45 -11.12 -12.49 -3.02
N PRO A 46 -10.67 -13.20 -4.07
CA PRO A 46 -9.26 -13.47 -4.28
C PRO A 46 -8.38 -12.21 -4.33
N ALA A 47 -8.87 -11.10 -4.91
CA ALA A 47 -8.11 -9.86 -5.02
C ALA A 47 -7.88 -9.22 -3.64
N GLU A 48 -8.92 -9.17 -2.81
CA GLU A 48 -8.79 -8.65 -1.44
C GLU A 48 -7.84 -9.53 -0.61
N LYS A 49 -7.88 -10.85 -0.76
CA LYS A 49 -6.94 -11.77 -0.09
C LYS A 49 -5.48 -11.53 -0.48
N VAL A 50 -5.22 -11.33 -1.77
CA VAL A 50 -3.87 -11.06 -2.28
C VAL A 50 -3.36 -9.71 -1.78
N LEU A 51 -4.23 -8.69 -1.72
CA LEU A 51 -3.87 -7.39 -1.16
C LEU A 51 -3.59 -7.48 0.34
N MET A 52 -4.40 -8.19 1.12
CA MET A 52 -4.15 -8.42 2.55
C MET A 52 -2.78 -9.06 2.78
N GLU A 53 -2.43 -10.08 1.99
CA GLU A 53 -1.12 -10.73 2.10
C GLU A 53 0.02 -9.77 1.71
N GLY A 54 -0.13 -9.01 0.63
CA GLY A 54 0.85 -8.00 0.23
C GLY A 54 1.07 -6.91 1.30
N ILE A 55 0.00 -6.51 2.01
CA ILE A 55 0.07 -5.61 3.16
C ILE A 55 0.84 -6.27 4.31
N ASN A 56 0.54 -7.53 4.64
CA ASN A 56 1.24 -8.27 5.70
C ASN A 56 2.74 -8.42 5.39
N MET A 57 3.10 -8.71 4.13
CA MET A 57 4.51 -8.72 3.69
C MET A 57 5.21 -7.39 3.94
N CYS A 58 4.52 -6.25 3.72
CA CYS A 58 5.06 -4.93 4.02
C CYS A 58 5.23 -4.68 5.53
N TRP A 59 4.42 -5.33 6.35
CA TRP A 59 4.33 -5.13 7.78
C TRP A 59 5.16 -6.10 8.62
N THR A 60 5.91 -7.01 7.98
CA THR A 60 6.91 -7.87 8.62
C THR A 60 7.76 -7.05 9.60
N TYR A 61 7.71 -7.45 10.86
CA TYR A 61 8.33 -6.73 11.97
C TYR A 61 9.85 -6.74 11.87
N GLU A 62 10.43 -7.93 11.68
CA GLU A 62 11.86 -8.10 11.46
C GLU A 62 12.25 -7.53 10.09
N THR A 63 13.00 -6.43 10.09
CA THR A 63 13.35 -5.69 8.87
C THR A 63 14.13 -6.54 7.87
N GLU A 64 14.98 -7.44 8.36
CA GLU A 64 15.77 -8.35 7.52
C GLU A 64 14.93 -9.42 6.83
N LYS A 65 13.78 -9.78 7.43
CA LYS A 65 12.81 -10.72 6.84
C LYS A 65 11.79 -10.03 5.94
N ARG A 66 11.76 -8.69 5.94
CA ARG A 66 10.82 -7.93 5.12
C ARG A 66 11.22 -8.05 3.65
N PRO A 67 10.32 -8.54 2.77
CA PRO A 67 10.60 -8.60 1.34
C PRO A 67 10.88 -7.21 0.75
N SER A 68 11.67 -7.17 -0.31
CA SER A 68 11.89 -5.94 -1.07
C SER A 68 10.59 -5.48 -1.75
N ALA A 69 10.50 -4.18 -2.07
CA ALA A 69 9.36 -3.66 -2.81
C ALA A 69 9.17 -4.37 -4.16
N GLY A 70 10.28 -4.72 -4.85
CA GLY A 70 10.24 -5.50 -6.09
C GLY A 70 9.62 -6.88 -5.90
N ALA A 71 10.02 -7.61 -4.85
CA ALA A 71 9.46 -8.93 -4.55
C ALA A 71 7.95 -8.87 -4.24
N ILE A 72 7.50 -7.82 -3.57
CA ILE A 72 6.08 -7.60 -3.28
C ILE A 72 5.32 -7.26 -4.56
N ALA A 73 5.88 -6.41 -5.43
CA ALA A 73 5.28 -6.08 -6.71
C ALA A 73 5.15 -7.34 -7.61
N ASP A 74 6.20 -8.17 -7.66
CA ASP A 74 6.18 -9.43 -8.39
C ASP A 74 5.11 -10.39 -7.86
N TYR A 75 4.97 -10.48 -6.53
CA TYR A 75 3.91 -11.24 -5.88
C TYR A 75 2.52 -10.75 -6.31
N LEU A 76 2.26 -9.44 -6.23
CA LEU A 76 0.97 -8.86 -6.60
C LEU A 76 0.65 -9.08 -8.08
N LEU A 77 1.61 -8.81 -8.97
CA LEU A 77 1.45 -8.99 -10.42
C LEU A 77 1.19 -10.45 -10.81
N LYS A 78 1.89 -11.39 -10.17
CA LYS A 78 1.70 -12.83 -10.41
C LYS A 78 0.28 -13.26 -10.02
N ASN A 79 -0.20 -12.82 -8.87
CA ASN A 79 -1.51 -13.22 -8.38
C ASN A 79 -2.66 -12.52 -9.13
N ILE A 80 -2.52 -11.24 -9.51
CA ILE A 80 -3.49 -10.54 -10.36
C ILE A 80 -3.68 -11.27 -11.69
N LYS A 81 -2.58 -11.69 -12.34
CA LYS A 81 -2.66 -12.48 -13.59
C LYS A 81 -3.42 -13.80 -13.42
N THR A 82 -3.35 -14.38 -12.23
CA THR A 82 -4.04 -15.64 -11.92
C THR A 82 -5.54 -15.40 -11.70
N ILE A 83 -5.91 -14.25 -11.12
CA ILE A 83 -7.30 -13.86 -10.84
C ILE A 83 -8.02 -13.45 -12.12
N ASP A 84 -7.39 -12.62 -12.96
CA ASP A 84 -8.05 -11.99 -14.11
C ASP A 84 -8.24 -12.96 -15.29
N GLY A 85 -7.47 -14.06 -15.34
CA GLY A 85 -7.60 -15.13 -16.34
C GLY A 85 -7.25 -14.74 -17.79
N GLN A 86 -7.35 -13.46 -18.16
CA GLN A 86 -6.93 -12.87 -19.42
C GLN A 86 -6.39 -11.47 -19.16
N VAL A 87 -5.23 -11.17 -19.74
CA VAL A 87 -4.59 -9.86 -19.66
C VAL A 87 -5.45 -8.85 -20.42
N GLY A 88 -6.38 -8.20 -19.74
CA GLY A 88 -6.64 -6.80 -20.04
C GLY A 88 -5.30 -6.08 -19.95
N ALA A 89 -4.91 -5.35 -21.00
CA ALA A 89 -3.62 -4.68 -21.07
C ALA A 89 -3.35 -4.00 -19.73
N ILE A 90 -2.30 -4.44 -19.01
CA ILE A 90 -1.85 -3.76 -17.80
C ILE A 90 -1.69 -2.31 -18.21
N VAL A 91 -2.58 -1.43 -17.75
CA VAL A 91 -2.50 -0.01 -18.05
C VAL A 91 -1.28 0.48 -17.29
N ARG A 92 -0.12 0.40 -17.94
CA ARG A 92 1.06 1.11 -17.52
C ARG A 92 0.74 2.57 -17.77
N ALA A 93 0.51 3.32 -16.71
CA ALA A 93 0.57 4.76 -16.78
C ALA A 93 1.99 5.12 -17.24
N GLU A 94 2.11 5.63 -18.47
CA GLU A 94 3.34 6.24 -18.91
C GLU A 94 3.48 7.55 -18.17
N ILE A 95 4.54 7.66 -17.35
CA ILE A 95 4.87 8.92 -16.72
C ILE A 95 5.43 9.82 -17.83
N PRO A 96 4.81 10.97 -18.14
CA PRO A 96 5.34 11.89 -19.12
C PRO A 96 6.76 12.34 -18.69
N PRO A 97 7.64 12.67 -19.65
CA PRO A 97 8.96 13.19 -19.31
C PRO A 97 8.81 14.42 -18.41
N LEU A 98 9.63 14.47 -17.35
CA LEU A 98 9.63 15.61 -16.45
C LEU A 98 9.93 16.89 -17.25
N PRO A 99 9.16 17.98 -17.03
CA PRO A 99 9.48 19.28 -17.59
C PRO A 99 10.92 19.68 -17.28
N SER A 100 11.57 20.43 -18.17
CA SER A 100 12.96 20.87 -17.99
C SER A 100 13.18 21.73 -16.73
N ASN A 101 12.12 22.32 -16.18
CA ASN A 101 12.10 23.12 -14.97
C ASN A 101 11.61 22.35 -13.73
N HIS A 102 11.45 21.02 -13.80
CA HIS A 102 10.98 20.21 -12.69
C HIS A 102 11.97 20.29 -11.51
N ARG A 103 11.48 20.71 -10.34
CA ARG A 103 12.23 20.73 -9.09
C ARG A 103 11.79 19.54 -8.24
N PHE A 104 12.74 18.76 -7.73
CA PHE A 104 12.50 17.63 -6.81
C PHE A 104 12.10 18.06 -5.39
N THR A 105 11.50 19.24 -5.24
CA THR A 105 11.05 19.78 -3.95
C THR A 105 9.53 19.70 -3.90
N GLU A 106 9.02 19.17 -2.78
CA GLU A 106 7.62 18.84 -2.61
C GLU A 106 6.71 20.09 -2.66
N SER A 107 5.59 19.92 -3.36
CA SER A 107 4.42 20.82 -3.43
C SER A 107 4.49 21.96 -4.45
N ASP A 108 3.88 21.71 -5.62
CA ASP A 108 3.33 22.73 -6.54
C ASP A 108 2.12 23.47 -5.92
N PHE A 109 1.76 23.19 -4.65
CA PHE A 109 0.62 23.77 -3.95
C PHE A 109 0.73 25.30 -3.76
N TYR A 110 1.93 25.86 -3.83
CA TYR A 110 2.19 27.28 -3.66
C TYR A 110 2.39 28.06 -4.97
N ASP A 111 2.44 27.39 -6.12
CA ASP A 111 2.70 28.04 -7.41
C ASP A 111 1.43 28.50 -8.14
N SER A 112 0.23 28.18 -7.63
CA SER A 112 -1.02 28.79 -8.07
C SER A 112 -1.24 30.13 -7.38
N ASN A 113 -0.61 31.19 -7.90
CA ASN A 113 -0.94 32.57 -7.55
C ASN A 113 -2.37 32.90 -8.01
N TYR A 114 -3.24 33.26 -7.05
CA TYR A 114 -4.35 34.20 -7.27
C TYR A 114 -3.86 35.61 -6.97
#